data_AF-A0A9E1XZR5-F1
#
_entry.id   AF-A0A9E1XZR5-F1
#
_cell.length_a   1.000
_cell.length_b   1.000
_cell.length_c   1.000
_cell.angle_alpha   90.00
_cell.angle_beta   90.00
_cell.angle_gamma   90.00
#
_symmetry.space_group_name_H-M   'P 1'
#
loop_
_entity.id
_entity.type
_entity.pdbx_description
1 polymer ?
#
loop_
_entity_poly.entity_id
_entity_poly.type
_entity_poly.pdbx_seq_one_letter_code
_entity_poly.pdbx_strand_id
1 'polypeptide(L)' 'MTELLFILSHPPGASVYAQEAFDAALAGSAFSNIAILFVGAGCLQLIQPKL' A
#
# COMPACT_ATOMS: atom_id res chain seq x y z
N MET A 1 13.33 -9.41 -15.35
CA MET A 1 12.15 -8.95 -14.58
C MET A 1 12.65 -7.96 -13.54
N THR A 2 12.05 -6.77 -13.45
CA THR A 2 12.36 -5.77 -12.42
C THR A 2 11.62 -6.09 -11.14
N GLU A 3 12.17 -5.68 -10.00
CA GLU A 3 11.55 -5.79 -8.68
C GLU A 3 11.04 -4.40 -8.25
N LEU A 4 9.81 -4.31 -7.75
CA LEU A 4 9.20 -3.05 -7.31
C LEU A 4 8.88 -3.10 -5.81
N LEU A 5 9.19 -2.02 -5.11
CA LEU A 5 8.83 -1.82 -3.71
C LEU A 5 7.81 -0.67 -3.58
N PHE A 6 6.65 -0.98 -3.02
CA PHE A 6 5.62 0.00 -2.67
C PHE A 6 5.73 0.33 -1.18
N ILE A 7 5.98 1.61 -0.85
CA ILE A 7 6.12 2.08 0.54
C ILE A 7 4.84 2.79 0.96
N LEU A 8 4.11 2.20 1.89
CA LEU A 8 2.85 2.73 2.41
C LEU A 8 3.13 3.37 3.78
N SER A 9 3.09 4.70 3.83
CA SER A 9 3.48 5.50 5.00
C SER A 9 2.38 6.38 5.60
N HIS A 10 1.26 6.55 4.88
CA HIS A 10 0.16 7.42 5.27
C HIS A 10 -0.96 6.64 5.99
N PRO A 11 -1.69 7.24 6.95
CA PRO A 11 -2.81 6.57 7.59
C PRO A 11 -3.98 6.37 6.60
N PRO A 12 -4.81 5.32 6.77
CA PRO A 12 -6.02 5.17 5.98
C PRO A 12 -7.05 6.26 6.33
N GLY A 13 -7.89 6.62 5.37
CA GLY A 13 -9.07 7.49 5.58
C GLY A 13 -8.81 8.99 5.76
N ALA A 14 -7.56 9.42 6.00
CA ALA A 14 -7.22 10.84 6.09
C ALA A 14 -6.98 11.50 4.71
N SER A 15 -6.57 10.71 3.72
CA SER A 15 -6.37 11.15 2.34
C SER A 15 -6.55 9.97 1.36
N VAL A 16 -6.53 10.27 0.06
CA VAL A 16 -6.59 9.27 -1.01
C VAL A 16 -5.30 8.45 -1.17
N TYR A 17 -4.18 8.90 -0.59
CA TYR A 17 -2.86 8.31 -0.84
C TYR A 17 -2.77 6.83 -0.48
N ALA A 18 -3.38 6.41 0.63
CA ALA A 18 -3.40 5.01 1.03
C ALA A 18 -4.13 4.13 0.00
N GLN A 19 -5.25 4.63 -0.54
CA GLN A 19 -6.04 3.94 -1.54
C GLN A 19 -5.30 3.89 -2.88
N GLU A 20 -4.88 5.03 -3.41
CA GLU A 20 -4.23 5.11 -4.72
C GLU A 20 -2.89 4.37 -4.76
N ALA A 21 -2.14 4.36 -3.65
CA ALA A 21 -0.91 3.57 -3.56
C ALA A 21 -1.19 2.06 -3.60
N PHE A 22 -2.28 1.60 -3.00
CA PHE A 22 -2.69 0.20 -3.06
C PHE A 22 -3.18 -0.18 -4.46
N ASP A 23 -3.96 0.68 -5.11
CA ASP A 23 -4.39 0.50 -6.51
C ASP A 23 -3.18 0.40 -7.46
N ALA A 24 -2.16 1.24 -7.25
CA ALA A 24 -0.90 1.18 -8.00
C ALA A 24 -0.11 -0.12 -7.73
N ALA A 25 -0.11 -0.61 -6.49
CA ALA A 25 0.53 -1.88 -6.15
C ALA A 25 -0.17 -3.06 -6.86
N LEU A 26 -1.50 -3.07 -6.90
CA LEU A 26 -2.27 -4.08 -7.63
C LEU A 26 -1.97 -4.03 -9.13
N ALA A 27 -1.93 -2.84 -9.74
CA ALA A 27 -1.54 -2.69 -11.14
C ALA A 27 -0.10 -3.18 -11.39
N GLY A 28 0.84 -2.81 -10.53
CA GLY A 28 2.24 -3.23 -10.62
C GLY A 28 2.44 -4.75 -10.51
N SER A 29 1.60 -5.43 -9.72
CA SER A 29 1.65 -6.89 -9.53
C SER A 29 1.42 -7.68 -10.82
N ALA A 30 0.74 -7.09 -11.81
CA ALA A 30 0.51 -7.73 -13.11
C ALA A 30 1.76 -7.73 -14.01
N PHE A 31 2.75 -6.87 -13.74
CA PHE A 31 3.89 -6.64 -14.64
C PHE A 31 5.27 -6.89 -14.00
N SER A 32 5.35 -7.10 -12.68
CA SER A 32 6.60 -7.18 -11.94
C SER A 32 6.45 -7.97 -10.64
N ASN A 33 7.56 -8.50 -10.11
CA ASN A 33 7.60 -9.00 -8.74
C ASN A 33 7.56 -7.81 -7.78
N ILE A 34 6.55 -7.76 -6.93
CA ILE A 34 6.33 -6.64 -6.02
C ILE A 34 6.54 -7.03 -4.56
N ALA A 35 6.98 -6.07 -3.77
CA ALA A 35 6.92 -6.08 -2.32
C ALA A 35 6.16 -4.84 -1.83
N ILE A 36 5.47 -4.98 -0.69
CA ILE A 36 4.75 -3.89 -0.04
C ILE A 36 5.31 -3.73 1.37
N LEU A 37 5.77 -2.53 1.70
CA LEU A 37 6.32 -2.17 3.00
C LEU A 37 5.43 -1.13 3.68
N PHE A 38 4.83 -1.52 4.80
CA PHE A 38 4.08 -0.62 5.67
C PHE A 38 5.00 -0.03 6.74
N VAL A 39 5.05 1.29 6.85
CA VAL A 39 5.91 2.01 7.82
C VAL A 39 5.17 3.17 8.45
N GLY A 40 5.51 3.50 9.70
CA GLY A 40 4.91 4.62 10.42
C GLY A 40 3.38 4.52 10.51
N ALA A 41 2.67 5.59 10.11
CA ALA A 41 1.21 5.62 10.10
C ALA A 41 0.59 4.67 9.05
N GLY A 42 1.36 4.21 8.06
CA GLY A 42 0.93 3.21 7.09
C GLY A 42 0.59 1.86 7.71
N CYS A 43 1.16 1.52 8.87
CA CYS A 43 0.80 0.29 9.59
C CYS A 43 -0.69 0.24 9.97
N LEU A 44 -1.34 1.41 10.13
CA LEU A 44 -2.77 1.49 10.44
C LEU A 44 -3.66 1.00 9.28
N GLN A 45 -3.14 0.93 8.05
CA GLN A 45 -3.86 0.42 6.88
C GLN A 45 -4.16 -1.08 6.97
N LEU A 46 -3.46 -1.82 7.84
CA LEU A 46 -3.65 -3.25 8.06
C LEU A 46 -4.70 -3.58 9.13
N ILE A 47 -5.22 -2.57 9.83
CA ILE A 47 -6.15 -2.79 10.93
C ILE A 47 -7.49 -3.24 10.35
N GLN A 48 -7.98 -4.39 10.84
CA GLN A 48 -9.34 -4.82 10.57
C GLN A 48 -10.32 -3.83 11.22
N PRO A 49 -11.25 -3.22 10.47
CA PRO A 49 -12.28 -2.37 11.06
C PRO A 49 -13.10 -3.18 12.07
N LYS A 50 -13.26 -2.66 13.29
CA LYS A 50 -14.29 -3.16 14.20
C LYS A 50 -15.62 -2.61 13.73
N LEU A 51 -16.43 -3.48 13.13
CA LEU A 51 -17.83 -3.23 12.81
C LEU A 51 -18.66 -3.07 14.08
#